data_AF-A0A7S2Y9F9-F1
#
_entry.id   AF-A0A7S2Y9F9-F1
#
_cell.length_a   1.000
_cell.length_b   1.000
_cell.length_c   1.000
_cell.angle_alpha   90.00
_cell.angle_beta   90.00
_cell.angle_gamma   90.00
#
_symmetry.space_group_name_H-M   'P 1'
#
loop_
_entity.id
_entity.type
_entity.pdbx_description
1 polymer ?
#
loop_
_entity_poly.entity_id
_entity_poly.type
_entity_poly.pdbx_seq_one_letter_code
_entity_poly.pdbx_strand_id
1 'polypeptide(L)'
;GPQSESIKQPRRNNNNNNRDRNHDNRSTDNNKRNRREKERANKKKKKKAATGANGDTKTTQVLRRRRYHNFTPSVMAHEYLSYRRLDRVHHRATLRFDPRDNATTACFSENTSVHNPQQQHSNSQQQRPFMVLSLSADLFLTGQVPRVVGLFVALARGLIDKDFVECVFDENYLHLVPTPPAPLIGMYSKDAFYMSWEGKAKSVLSPRQTDRYPGGWNDTATLQRVEAWQARVRQHAVQQWNAKGDNQDASNGRLVLEQEWTESILLPWAEKARKHLQDYRQWKSLQGKTPLSDSSISQMVSNNIISNSSLDPTVPKVFQRVLSLLQEADKSGSWPSTTPKRQLVMVSNHVDSGKDGDKDTSNPFQSYQQPKSLSVAHMKAKSNRDIRSSAYEFEEGQGGASGSFSVGSMPGEQCPQQPKANSLFPQLMKAAFELEVALCPDREPSSTIAINRNAQFRPHTDSGSGAGQSTSLIVGIGTYSGGELVVEGEQKDIRYKAIEFNGWTQRHWTMPFVGERYSLVWFTPKGCEGIRGIDLCATIEYDAKD
;
A
#
# COMPACT_ATOMS: atom_id res chain seq x y z
N GLY A 1 -3.78 58.98 -6.02
CA GLY A 1 -2.95 59.44 -7.15
C GLY A 1 -1.53 58.93 -6.97
N PRO A 2 -0.71 58.87 -8.04
CA PRO A 2 -1.02 59.16 -9.44
C PRO A 2 -1.19 57.89 -10.30
N GLN A 3 -1.99 58.03 -11.35
CA GLN A 3 -2.25 57.05 -12.41
C GLN A 3 -1.20 57.21 -13.52
N SER A 4 -0.78 56.11 -14.14
CA SER A 4 0.01 56.11 -15.37
C SER A 4 -0.82 55.57 -16.54
N GLU A 5 -1.11 56.45 -17.49
CA GLU A 5 -1.74 56.16 -18.77
C GLU A 5 -0.73 55.48 -19.72
N SER A 6 -1.17 54.45 -20.44
CA SER A 6 -0.38 53.85 -21.52
C SER A 6 -1.12 53.96 -22.85
N ILE A 7 -0.44 54.64 -23.78
CA ILE A 7 -0.86 54.97 -25.14
C ILE A 7 -0.76 53.70 -26.01
N LYS A 8 -1.86 53.32 -26.68
CA LYS A 8 -1.88 52.29 -27.73
C LYS A 8 -1.70 52.93 -29.10
N GLN A 9 -0.72 52.45 -29.87
CA GLN A 9 -0.60 52.72 -31.31
C GLN A 9 -1.23 51.61 -32.16
N PRO A 10 -1.84 51.92 -33.33
CA PRO A 10 -2.45 50.93 -34.21
C PRO A 10 -1.44 50.35 -35.22
N ARG A 11 -1.50 49.02 -35.41
CA ARG A 11 -0.76 48.30 -36.46
C ARG A 11 -1.47 48.44 -37.81
N ARG A 12 -0.73 48.92 -38.81
CA ARG A 12 -1.07 48.92 -40.24
C ARG A 12 -1.09 47.49 -40.79
N ASN A 13 -2.19 47.12 -41.44
CA ASN A 13 -2.31 45.97 -42.35
C ASN A 13 -1.76 46.38 -43.72
N ASN A 14 -0.89 45.56 -44.31
CA ASN A 14 -0.52 45.72 -45.72
C ASN A 14 -0.26 44.38 -46.42
N ASN A 15 -0.76 44.32 -47.65
CA ASN A 15 -0.35 43.49 -48.78
C ASN A 15 -0.93 42.07 -48.94
N ASN A 16 -2.08 42.06 -49.62
CA ASN A 16 -2.31 41.23 -50.81
C ASN A 16 -1.29 41.56 -51.92
N ASN A 17 -0.73 40.52 -52.56
CA ASN A 17 -0.51 40.40 -54.02
C ASN A 17 0.57 39.35 -54.31
N ASN A 18 0.15 38.16 -54.76
CA ASN A 18 0.85 37.33 -55.75
C ASN A 18 0.07 36.01 -55.93
N ARG A 19 -0.99 36.08 -56.73
CA ARG A 19 -1.55 34.93 -57.44
C ARG A 19 -1.41 35.25 -58.90
N ASP A 20 -0.50 34.55 -59.56
CA ASP A 20 -0.56 34.07 -60.94
C ASP A 20 0.85 33.67 -61.35
N ARG A 21 0.96 32.55 -62.09
CA ARG A 21 2.18 31.79 -62.47
C ARG A 21 2.61 30.71 -61.48
N ASN A 22 1.89 29.59 -61.47
CA ASN A 22 2.48 28.27 -61.20
C ASN A 22 1.46 27.16 -61.50
N HIS A 23 1.21 26.88 -62.79
CA HIS A 23 0.36 25.74 -63.15
C HIS A 23 1.05 24.58 -63.89
N ASP A 24 2.32 24.71 -64.33
CA ASP A 24 2.94 23.67 -65.17
C ASP A 24 4.01 22.79 -64.50
N ASN A 25 4.32 22.98 -63.20
CA ASN A 25 5.32 22.15 -62.49
C ASN A 25 4.74 21.13 -61.48
N ARG A 26 3.41 20.98 -61.38
CA ARG A 26 2.78 20.08 -60.38
C ARG A 26 2.84 18.59 -60.72
N SER A 27 3.10 18.22 -61.97
CA SER A 27 3.07 16.81 -62.39
C SER A 27 4.34 16.03 -61.98
N THR A 28 5.52 16.66 -62.04
CA THR A 28 6.80 16.00 -61.73
C THR A 28 7.04 15.83 -60.23
N ASP A 29 6.50 16.70 -59.38
CA ASP A 29 6.68 16.63 -57.92
C ASP A 29 5.87 15.52 -57.24
N ASN A 30 4.69 15.18 -57.77
CA ASN A 30 3.87 14.09 -57.23
C ASN A 30 4.52 12.71 -57.43
N ASN A 31 5.22 12.50 -58.55
CA ASN A 31 5.97 11.26 -58.78
C ASN A 31 7.18 11.13 -57.84
N LYS A 32 7.85 12.24 -57.53
CA LYS A 32 8.98 12.28 -56.60
C LYS A 32 8.53 12.01 -55.15
N ARG A 33 7.35 12.51 -54.77
CA ARG A 33 6.72 12.26 -53.46
C ARG A 33 6.31 10.80 -53.29
N ASN A 34 5.66 10.21 -54.29
CA ASN A 34 5.25 8.80 -54.27
C ASN A 34 6.45 7.84 -54.21
N ARG A 35 7.57 8.17 -54.87
CA ARG A 35 8.80 7.38 -54.81
C ARG A 35 9.45 7.43 -53.43
N ARG A 36 9.47 8.61 -52.77
CA ARG A 36 9.97 8.77 -51.39
C ARG A 36 9.09 8.05 -50.36
N GLU A 37 7.78 8.02 -50.55
CA GLU A 37 6.88 7.26 -49.67
C GLU A 37 7.06 5.75 -49.83
N LYS A 38 7.19 5.25 -51.07
CA LYS A 38 7.51 3.83 -51.32
C LYS A 38 8.87 3.43 -50.76
N GLU A 39 9.91 4.26 -50.87
CA GLU A 39 11.21 4.00 -50.24
C GLU A 39 11.15 4.02 -48.71
N ARG A 40 10.39 4.93 -48.11
CA ARG A 40 10.16 4.96 -46.65
C ARG A 40 9.40 3.72 -46.17
N ALA A 41 8.40 3.27 -46.93
CA ALA A 41 7.65 2.04 -46.65
C ALA A 41 8.54 0.79 -46.76
N ASN A 42 9.38 0.70 -47.79
CA ASN A 42 10.31 -0.42 -47.96
C ASN A 42 11.44 -0.42 -46.92
N LYS A 43 11.97 0.74 -46.52
CA LYS A 43 12.93 0.83 -45.40
C LYS A 43 12.29 0.40 -44.08
N LYS A 44 11.01 0.74 -43.82
CA LYS A 44 10.27 0.24 -42.65
C LYS A 44 10.06 -1.27 -42.68
N LYS A 45 9.75 -1.87 -43.84
CA LYS A 45 9.62 -3.33 -43.98
C LYS A 45 10.95 -4.07 -43.78
N LYS A 46 12.05 -3.60 -44.38
CA LYS A 46 13.39 -4.20 -44.16
C LYS A 46 13.86 -4.08 -42.71
N LYS A 47 13.57 -2.95 -42.03
CA LYS A 47 13.94 -2.77 -40.62
C LYS A 47 13.15 -3.69 -39.67
N LYS A 48 11.89 -4.04 -39.99
CA LYS A 48 11.10 -5.02 -39.23
C LYS A 48 11.59 -6.46 -39.40
N ALA A 49 12.07 -6.82 -40.59
CA ALA A 49 12.59 -8.17 -40.85
C ALA A 49 13.95 -8.43 -40.17
N ALA A 50 14.81 -7.40 -40.07
CA ALA A 50 16.12 -7.53 -39.41
C ALA A 50 16.06 -7.62 -37.88
N THR A 51 14.95 -7.22 -37.25
CA THR A 51 14.77 -7.27 -35.78
C THR A 51 14.14 -8.57 -35.28
N GLY A 52 13.89 -9.54 -36.16
CA GLY A 52 13.09 -10.74 -35.85
C GLY A 52 13.81 -11.93 -35.22
N ALA A 53 15.14 -11.91 -35.02
CA ALA A 53 15.87 -13.15 -34.69
C ALA A 53 16.68 -13.15 -33.38
N ASN A 54 16.76 -12.04 -32.64
CA ASN A 54 17.30 -12.03 -31.26
C ASN A 54 16.78 -10.76 -30.55
N GLY A 55 15.47 -10.76 -30.31
CA GLY A 55 14.74 -9.63 -29.75
C GLY A 55 15.00 -9.45 -28.25
N ASP A 56 16.23 -9.17 -27.85
CA ASP A 56 16.51 -8.44 -26.62
C ASP A 56 15.91 -7.05 -26.81
N THR A 57 14.60 -6.94 -26.57
CA THR A 57 13.94 -5.66 -26.43
C THR A 57 14.75 -4.91 -25.38
N LYS A 58 15.43 -3.83 -25.79
CA LYS A 58 15.97 -2.84 -24.87
C LYS A 58 14.78 -2.35 -24.07
N THR A 59 14.48 -3.04 -22.98
CA THR A 59 13.53 -2.63 -21.97
C THR A 59 14.16 -1.38 -21.44
N THR A 60 13.71 -0.23 -21.95
CA THR A 60 13.94 1.04 -21.29
C THR A 60 13.58 0.77 -19.84
N GLN A 61 14.58 0.81 -18.96
CA GLN A 61 14.41 0.67 -17.51
C GLN A 61 13.64 1.91 -17.02
N VAL A 62 12.39 2.04 -17.47
CA VAL A 62 11.43 2.96 -16.92
C VAL A 62 11.25 2.43 -15.51
N LEU A 63 11.81 3.17 -14.56
CA LEU A 63 11.66 2.92 -13.13
C LEU A 63 10.17 2.68 -12.86
N ARG A 64 9.83 1.42 -12.61
CA ARG A 64 8.44 1.02 -12.40
C ARG A 64 8.03 1.47 -11.00
N ARG A 65 6.82 2.01 -10.91
CA ARG A 65 6.18 2.23 -9.61
C ARG A 65 6.02 0.87 -8.91
N ARG A 66 6.38 0.81 -7.63
CA ARG A 66 6.19 -0.34 -6.75
C ARG A 66 5.29 0.05 -5.59
N ARG A 67 4.75 -0.93 -4.87
CA ARG A 67 3.94 -0.66 -3.67
C ARG A 67 4.83 -0.49 -2.44
N TYR A 68 4.71 0.65 -1.78
CA TYR A 68 5.45 1.01 -0.58
C TYR A 68 4.60 0.91 0.70
N HIS A 69 3.50 0.15 0.69
CA HIS A 69 2.62 -0.02 1.85
C HIS A 69 3.33 -0.68 3.06
N ASN A 70 4.35 -1.52 2.83
CA ASN A 70 5.22 -2.06 3.87
C ASN A 70 6.22 -1.03 4.44
N PHE A 71 6.29 0.15 3.84
CA PHE A 71 7.15 1.26 4.26
C PHE A 71 6.33 2.42 4.86
N THR A 72 5.07 2.22 5.20
CA THR A 72 4.27 3.28 5.84
C THR A 72 3.19 2.69 6.74
N PRO A 73 2.91 3.31 7.89
CA PRO A 73 1.80 2.90 8.73
C PRO A 73 0.44 3.32 8.14
N SER A 74 0.40 4.41 7.35
CA SER A 74 -0.84 5.12 7.03
C SER A 74 -1.52 4.73 5.72
N VAL A 75 -0.88 3.92 4.87
CA VAL A 75 -1.40 3.59 3.54
C VAL A 75 -1.44 2.07 3.37
N MET A 76 -2.59 1.57 2.92
CA MET A 76 -2.80 0.13 2.69
C MET A 76 -2.34 -0.32 1.32
N ALA A 77 -2.14 -1.64 1.17
CA ALA A 77 -1.64 -2.24 -0.07
C ALA A 77 -2.54 -2.00 -1.30
N HIS A 78 -3.85 -1.88 -1.07
CA HIS A 78 -4.85 -1.68 -2.12
C HIS A 78 -5.06 -0.21 -2.49
N GLU A 79 -4.52 0.72 -1.71
CA GLU A 79 -4.64 2.15 -2.01
C GLU A 79 -3.72 2.52 -3.17
N TYR A 80 -4.23 3.34 -4.09
CA TYR A 80 -3.42 3.91 -5.18
C TYR A 80 -2.22 4.70 -4.65
N LEU A 81 -2.34 5.30 -3.47
CA LEU A 81 -1.24 6.01 -2.83
C LEU A 81 -0.08 5.07 -2.45
N SER A 82 -0.27 3.75 -2.35
CA SER A 82 0.85 2.86 -2.08
C SER A 82 1.85 2.77 -3.25
N TYR A 83 1.42 3.05 -4.49
CA TYR A 83 2.27 2.95 -5.66
C TYR A 83 3.16 4.20 -5.78
N ARG A 84 4.45 4.03 -5.50
CA ARG A 84 5.46 5.08 -5.57
C ARG A 84 6.64 4.66 -6.42
N ARG A 85 7.36 5.66 -6.94
CA ARG A 85 8.58 5.46 -7.70
C ARG A 85 9.73 6.02 -6.88
N LEU A 86 10.61 5.13 -6.42
CA LEU A 86 11.88 5.53 -5.84
C LEU A 86 12.89 5.62 -7.00
N ASP A 87 13.30 6.84 -7.30
CA ASP A 87 14.14 7.14 -8.46
C ASP A 87 15.60 6.79 -8.20
N ARG A 88 16.10 7.13 -7.01
CA ARG A 88 17.50 6.93 -6.65
C ARG A 88 17.66 6.82 -5.15
N VAL A 89 18.56 5.93 -4.73
CA VAL A 89 19.16 5.90 -3.39
C VAL A 89 20.67 5.88 -3.61
N HIS A 90 21.40 6.81 -3.01
CA HIS A 90 22.85 6.85 -3.16
C HIS A 90 23.55 7.46 -1.96
N HIS A 91 24.79 7.02 -1.74
CA HIS A 91 25.74 7.70 -0.88
C HIS A 91 26.15 9.02 -1.53
N ARG A 92 26.00 10.13 -0.78
CA ARG A 92 26.33 11.47 -1.25
C ARG A 92 27.69 11.93 -0.75
N ALA A 93 27.98 11.69 0.53
CA ALA A 93 29.22 12.11 1.17
C ALA A 93 29.48 11.31 2.44
N THR A 94 30.75 11.22 2.84
CA THR A 94 31.16 10.82 4.19
C THR A 94 31.80 12.03 4.84
N LEU A 95 31.24 12.49 5.95
CA LEU A 95 31.64 13.71 6.64
C LEU A 95 32.25 13.37 7.99
N ARG A 96 33.20 14.19 8.44
CA ARG A 96 33.72 14.17 9.81
C ARG A 96 33.55 15.58 10.35
N PHE A 97 33.12 15.69 11.60
CA PHE A 97 32.86 16.97 12.26
C PHE A 97 33.83 17.08 13.45
N ASP A 98 34.50 18.21 13.60
CA ASP A 98 35.24 18.51 14.82
C ASP A 98 34.22 18.92 15.90
N PRO A 99 34.17 18.25 17.06
CA PRO A 99 33.29 18.66 18.15
C PRO A 99 33.57 20.08 18.65
N ARG A 100 34.76 20.64 18.39
CA ARG A 100 35.14 22.00 18.76
C ARG A 100 34.63 23.07 17.78
N ASP A 101 34.16 22.68 16.60
CA ASP A 101 33.51 23.59 15.68
C ASP A 101 32.12 23.94 16.23
N ASN A 102 32.08 24.89 17.16
CA ASN A 102 30.83 25.52 17.55
C ASN A 102 30.25 26.25 16.33
N ALA A 103 28.97 26.01 16.06
CA ALA A 103 28.27 26.47 14.85
C ALA A 103 28.27 27.99 14.64
N THR A 104 28.71 28.76 15.64
CA THR A 104 28.74 30.23 15.63
C THR A 104 29.86 30.83 14.78
N THR A 105 30.94 30.11 14.47
CA THR A 105 32.13 30.72 13.82
C THR A 105 32.36 30.26 12.37
N ALA A 106 31.59 29.29 11.86
CA ALA A 106 31.82 28.68 10.54
C ALA A 106 31.37 29.53 9.34
N CYS A 107 30.99 30.80 9.54
CA CYS A 107 30.63 31.72 8.46
C CYS A 107 31.53 32.96 8.55
N PHE A 108 32.50 33.07 7.64
CA PHE A 108 33.30 34.27 7.34
C PHE A 108 34.60 34.55 8.14
N SER A 109 35.48 33.57 8.34
CA SER A 109 36.91 33.88 8.55
C SER A 109 37.75 33.45 7.35
N GLU A 110 37.63 34.19 6.25
CA GLU A 110 38.70 34.24 5.26
C GLU A 110 39.87 35.07 5.84
N ASN A 111 41.00 34.39 5.99
CA ASN A 111 42.36 34.92 6.13
C ASN A 111 42.89 35.34 7.51
N THR A 112 44.16 34.96 7.69
CA THR A 112 45.14 35.36 8.72
C THR A 112 44.99 34.78 10.12
N SER A 113 45.46 33.56 10.33
CA SER A 113 46.19 33.26 11.57
C SER A 113 47.47 32.46 11.30
N VAL A 114 48.59 33.09 11.62
CA VAL A 114 49.94 32.51 11.62
C VAL A 114 50.03 31.63 12.86
N HIS A 115 50.08 30.31 12.66
CA HIS A 115 49.99 29.36 13.76
C HIS A 115 51.38 28.94 14.29
N ASN A 116 51.48 28.96 15.61
CA ASN A 116 52.62 28.59 16.42
C ASN A 116 52.61 27.05 16.63
N PRO A 117 53.68 26.30 16.29
CA PRO A 117 53.59 24.84 16.08
C PRO A 117 53.83 23.94 17.30
N GLN A 118 53.78 24.42 18.55
CA GLN A 118 54.20 23.60 19.71
C GLN A 118 53.14 23.52 20.81
N GLN A 119 52.22 22.56 20.69
CA GLN A 119 51.63 21.74 21.77
C GLN A 119 50.42 20.96 21.23
N GLN A 120 50.68 19.79 20.61
CA GLN A 120 49.64 18.83 20.18
C GLN A 120 50.01 17.42 20.69
N HIS A 121 49.72 17.14 21.95
CA HIS A 121 49.73 15.77 22.47
C HIS A 121 48.29 15.27 22.68
N SER A 122 47.83 14.53 21.67
CA SER A 122 47.11 13.25 21.77
C SER A 122 45.96 13.12 22.77
N ASN A 123 44.82 13.72 22.44
CA ASN A 123 43.56 12.97 22.51
C ASN A 123 43.01 12.89 21.09
N SER A 124 43.56 11.96 20.32
CA SER A 124 43.04 11.57 19.01
C SER A 124 41.74 10.79 19.19
N GLN A 125 40.73 11.43 19.77
CA GLN A 125 39.34 11.01 19.59
C GLN A 125 39.08 11.11 18.09
N GLN A 126 39.23 9.96 17.41
CA GLN A 126 39.02 9.86 15.98
C GLN A 126 37.62 10.39 15.68
N GLN A 127 37.56 11.49 14.94
CA GLN A 127 36.29 12.12 14.57
C GLN A 127 35.39 11.07 13.91
N ARG A 128 34.24 10.80 14.51
CA ARG A 128 33.29 9.79 14.03
C ARG A 128 32.85 10.12 12.60
N PRO A 129 32.94 9.18 11.64
CA PRO A 129 32.46 9.43 10.29
C PRO A 129 30.93 9.34 10.23
N PHE A 130 30.32 10.26 9.48
CA PHE A 130 28.89 10.32 9.20
C PHE A 130 28.62 10.11 7.72
N MET A 131 27.76 9.16 7.39
CA MET A 131 27.36 8.90 6.00
C MET A 131 26.11 9.70 5.65
N VAL A 132 26.18 10.50 4.57
CA VAL A 132 25.02 11.22 4.02
C VAL A 132 24.41 10.38 2.91
N LEU A 133 23.22 9.84 3.15
CA LEU A 133 22.41 9.16 2.15
C LEU A 133 21.41 10.13 1.50
N SER A 134 21.22 10.01 0.20
CA SER A 134 20.24 10.81 -0.56
C SER A 134 19.26 9.90 -1.29
N LEU A 135 17.98 10.17 -1.08
CA LEU A 135 16.86 9.47 -1.69
C LEU A 135 16.05 10.46 -2.54
N SER A 136 15.68 10.07 -3.75
CA SER A 136 14.78 10.82 -4.62
C SER A 136 13.64 9.93 -5.10
N ALA A 137 12.44 10.48 -5.18
CA ALA A 137 11.23 9.76 -5.58
C ALA A 137 10.23 10.73 -6.24
N ASP A 138 9.16 10.18 -6.82
CA ASP A 138 8.03 10.99 -7.28
C ASP A 138 7.25 11.60 -6.11
N LEU A 139 6.97 10.80 -5.07
CA LEU A 139 6.39 11.23 -3.81
C LEU A 139 6.78 10.24 -2.69
N PHE A 140 6.94 10.73 -1.46
CA PHE A 140 7.16 9.89 -0.28
C PHE A 140 5.89 9.83 0.58
N LEU A 141 5.55 8.62 1.04
CA LEU A 141 4.50 8.40 2.03
C LEU A 141 5.02 8.75 3.43
N THR A 142 4.09 9.02 4.35
CA THR A 142 4.41 9.28 5.76
C THR A 142 5.21 8.10 6.32
N GLY A 143 6.41 8.37 6.83
CA GLY A 143 7.30 7.34 7.37
C GLY A 143 8.03 6.46 6.33
N GLN A 144 7.88 6.72 5.02
CA GLN A 144 8.54 5.91 3.99
C GLN A 144 10.05 5.98 4.04
N VAL A 145 10.62 7.19 4.07
CA VAL A 145 12.06 7.40 4.09
C VAL A 145 12.75 6.71 5.28
N PRO A 146 12.34 6.92 6.55
CA PRO A 146 12.99 6.26 7.67
C PRO A 146 12.92 4.74 7.58
N ARG A 147 11.83 4.19 7.03
CA ARG A 147 11.66 2.75 6.88
C ARG A 147 12.51 2.15 5.76
N VAL A 148 12.68 2.88 4.65
CA VAL A 148 13.65 2.50 3.60
C VAL A 148 15.07 2.49 4.17
N VAL A 149 15.43 3.51 4.96
CA VAL A 149 16.75 3.58 5.62
C VAL A 149 16.93 2.46 6.63
N GLY A 150 15.93 2.17 7.47
CA GLY A 150 16.02 1.07 8.44
C GLY A 150 16.19 -0.30 7.78
N LEU A 151 15.45 -0.57 6.69
CA LEU A 151 15.66 -1.79 5.90
C LEU A 151 17.08 -1.84 5.30
N PHE A 152 17.58 -0.72 4.76
CA PHE A 152 18.94 -0.65 4.23
C PHE A 152 19.99 -0.96 5.30
N VAL A 153 19.84 -0.42 6.52
CA VAL A 153 20.73 -0.71 7.64
C VAL A 153 20.66 -2.19 8.05
N ALA A 154 19.47 -2.79 8.08
CA ALA A 154 19.31 -4.22 8.38
C ALA A 154 20.06 -5.11 7.37
N LEU A 155 19.92 -4.80 6.07
CA LEU A 155 20.61 -5.49 4.98
C LEU A 155 22.13 -5.31 5.08
N ALA A 156 22.59 -4.07 5.27
CA ALA A 156 24.02 -3.76 5.36
C ALA A 156 24.70 -4.42 6.56
N ARG A 157 23.95 -4.66 7.66
CA ARG A 157 24.43 -5.39 8.85
C ARG A 157 24.30 -6.90 8.74
N GLY A 158 23.74 -7.43 7.65
CA GLY A 158 23.49 -8.88 7.50
C GLY A 158 22.45 -9.44 8.47
N LEU A 159 21.60 -8.58 9.05
CA LEU A 159 20.52 -9.01 9.95
C LEU A 159 19.38 -9.70 9.20
N ILE A 160 19.27 -9.41 7.91
CA ILE A 160 18.31 -10.01 7.01
C ILE A 160 18.92 -10.22 5.62
N ASP A 161 18.41 -11.23 4.93
CA ASP A 161 18.85 -11.60 3.59
C ASP A 161 18.33 -10.60 2.53
N LYS A 162 19.08 -10.43 1.44
CA LYS A 162 18.70 -9.60 0.28
C LYS A 162 17.39 -10.04 -0.37
N ASP A 163 17.03 -11.33 -0.30
CA ASP A 163 15.77 -11.86 -0.82
C ASP A 163 14.54 -11.23 -0.15
N PHE A 164 14.73 -10.66 1.04
CA PHE A 164 13.70 -9.92 1.73
C PHE A 164 13.20 -8.70 0.97
N VAL A 165 14.05 -8.10 0.12
CA VAL A 165 13.63 -7.00 -0.76
C VAL A 165 12.58 -7.48 -1.75
N GLU A 166 12.70 -8.71 -2.25
CA GLU A 166 11.66 -9.30 -3.11
C GLU A 166 10.38 -9.55 -2.32
N CYS A 167 10.50 -10.13 -1.12
CA CYS A 167 9.38 -10.39 -0.21
C CYS A 167 8.53 -9.12 0.05
N VAL A 168 9.16 -7.99 0.44
CA VAL A 168 8.42 -6.77 0.79
C VAL A 168 7.74 -6.08 -0.41
N PHE A 169 8.15 -6.40 -1.63
CA PHE A 169 7.58 -5.85 -2.86
C PHE A 169 6.72 -6.84 -3.65
N ASP A 170 6.62 -8.09 -3.22
CA ASP A 170 5.79 -9.09 -3.89
C ASP A 170 4.30 -8.82 -3.62
N GLU A 171 3.56 -8.49 -4.68
CA GLU A 171 2.13 -8.13 -4.58
C GLU A 171 1.22 -9.33 -4.30
N ASN A 172 1.72 -10.54 -4.53
CA ASN A 172 0.99 -11.79 -4.35
C ASN A 172 1.24 -12.39 -2.97
N TYR A 173 2.26 -11.93 -2.26
CA TYR A 173 2.50 -12.33 -0.88
C TYR A 173 1.57 -11.54 0.04
N LEU A 174 0.59 -12.24 0.62
CA LEU A 174 -0.48 -11.62 1.39
C LEU A 174 -0.04 -11.13 2.78
N HIS A 175 1.06 -11.67 3.31
CA HIS A 175 1.56 -11.27 4.62
C HIS A 175 2.17 -9.87 4.54
N LEU A 176 1.74 -9.00 5.45
CA LEU A 176 2.41 -7.75 5.64
C LEU A 176 3.74 -7.96 6.33
N VAL A 177 4.73 -7.23 5.85
CA VAL A 177 6.05 -7.23 6.46
C VAL A 177 6.50 -5.78 6.63
N PRO A 178 5.98 -5.07 7.66
CA PRO A 178 6.31 -3.68 7.86
C PRO A 178 7.81 -3.55 8.10
N THR A 179 8.46 -2.57 7.48
CA THR A 179 9.92 -2.35 7.58
C THR A 179 10.28 -1.46 8.80
N PRO A 180 11.47 -1.57 9.40
CA PRO A 180 11.76 -0.91 10.67
C PRO A 180 12.03 0.58 10.42
N PRO A 181 11.43 1.53 11.16
CA PRO A 181 11.74 2.94 10.98
C PRO A 181 13.11 3.26 11.60
N ALA A 182 14.02 3.85 10.83
CA ALA A 182 15.22 4.48 11.38
C ALA A 182 14.87 5.77 12.16
N PRO A 183 15.72 6.21 13.11
CA PRO A 183 15.52 7.47 13.81
C PRO A 183 15.43 8.65 12.83
N LEU A 184 14.53 9.60 13.12
CA LEU A 184 14.31 10.77 12.24
C LEU A 184 15.43 11.82 12.33
N ILE A 185 16.34 11.70 13.32
CA ILE A 185 17.41 12.66 13.54
C ILE A 185 18.35 12.66 12.33
N GLY A 186 18.47 13.82 11.68
CA GLY A 186 19.29 14.01 10.49
C GLY A 186 18.55 13.80 9.16
N MET A 187 17.26 13.53 9.18
CA MET A 187 16.42 13.55 7.97
C MET A 187 15.96 14.97 7.68
N TYR A 188 16.20 15.45 6.46
CA TYR A 188 15.69 16.74 5.99
C TYR A 188 15.38 16.67 4.49
N SER A 189 14.39 17.46 4.06
CA SER A 189 14.12 17.63 2.63
C SER A 189 15.20 18.51 2.02
N LYS A 190 15.89 17.98 1.00
CA LYS A 190 16.98 18.68 0.34
C LYS A 190 16.49 19.48 -0.88
N ASP A 191 15.85 18.78 -1.82
CA ASP A 191 15.45 19.32 -3.12
C ASP A 191 13.97 18.97 -3.40
N ALA A 192 13.23 19.90 -4.01
CA ALA A 192 11.94 19.65 -4.64
C ALA A 192 12.06 19.90 -6.15
N PHE A 193 11.63 18.96 -6.97
CA PHE A 193 11.78 19.05 -8.44
C PHE A 193 10.49 19.55 -9.09
N TYR A 194 10.58 20.69 -9.74
CA TYR A 194 9.45 21.35 -10.41
C TYR A 194 9.56 21.31 -11.94
N MET A 195 10.22 20.30 -12.52
CA MET A 195 10.60 20.28 -13.95
C MET A 195 9.46 20.64 -14.93
N SER A 196 8.23 20.18 -14.65
CA SER A 196 7.05 20.49 -15.48
C SER A 196 6.61 21.95 -15.38
N TRP A 197 6.80 22.58 -14.22
CA TRP A 197 6.48 23.98 -13.96
C TRP A 197 7.58 24.93 -14.43
N GLU A 198 8.84 24.53 -14.34
CA GLU A 198 9.97 25.34 -14.82
C GLU A 198 9.88 25.64 -16.32
N GLY A 199 9.39 24.68 -17.11
CA GLY A 199 9.10 24.91 -18.54
C GLY A 199 8.02 25.97 -18.78
N LYS A 200 6.99 26.00 -17.93
CA LYS A 200 5.90 26.99 -18.01
C LYS A 200 6.36 28.36 -17.51
N ALA A 201 7.09 28.40 -16.41
CA ALA A 201 7.59 29.62 -15.77
C ALA A 201 8.82 30.21 -16.48
N LYS A 202 9.49 29.43 -17.35
CA LYS A 202 10.79 29.76 -17.95
C LYS A 202 11.82 30.20 -16.91
N SER A 203 11.81 29.53 -15.76
CA SER A 203 12.60 29.87 -14.58
C SER A 203 12.99 28.59 -13.84
N VAL A 204 14.16 28.59 -13.23
CA VAL A 204 14.64 27.49 -12.37
C VAL A 204 13.98 27.61 -11.00
N LEU A 205 13.18 26.62 -10.61
CA LEU A 205 12.38 26.65 -9.38
C LEU A 205 12.99 25.77 -8.27
N SER A 206 14.18 25.21 -8.49
CA SER A 206 14.93 24.51 -7.45
C SER A 206 16.42 24.87 -7.50
N PRO A 207 17.11 25.00 -6.34
CA PRO A 207 18.51 25.40 -6.31
C PRO A 207 19.40 24.44 -7.10
N ARG A 208 19.85 24.85 -8.28
CA ARG A 208 20.85 24.11 -9.06
C ARG A 208 21.52 24.98 -10.12
N GLN A 209 22.75 24.63 -10.45
CA GLN A 209 23.45 25.23 -11.57
C GLN A 209 22.87 24.70 -12.88
N THR A 210 22.30 25.57 -13.70
CA THR A 210 21.81 25.26 -15.04
C THR A 210 21.71 26.53 -15.88
N ASP A 211 22.02 26.40 -17.15
CA ASP A 211 21.92 27.42 -18.20
C ASP A 211 20.56 27.38 -18.94
N ARG A 212 19.69 26.42 -18.60
CA ARG A 212 18.42 26.20 -19.32
C ARG A 212 17.49 27.41 -19.27
N TYR A 213 17.48 28.13 -18.16
CA TYR A 213 16.70 29.36 -17.98
C TYR A 213 17.56 30.43 -17.31
N PRO A 214 17.48 31.69 -17.75
CA PRO A 214 18.32 32.77 -17.20
C PRO A 214 17.84 33.27 -15.83
N GLY A 215 16.60 32.96 -15.43
CA GLY A 215 16.04 33.36 -14.13
C GLY A 215 15.73 32.20 -13.22
N GLY A 216 15.51 32.52 -11.94
CA GLY A 216 15.15 31.55 -10.90
C GLY A 216 16.24 31.36 -9.86
N TRP A 217 16.29 30.18 -9.28
CA TRP A 217 17.16 29.82 -8.16
C TRP A 217 18.47 29.18 -8.64
N ASN A 218 19.06 29.72 -9.69
CA ASN A 218 20.30 29.21 -10.30
C ASN A 218 21.49 30.18 -10.18
N ASP A 219 21.33 31.33 -9.51
CA ASP A 219 22.42 32.26 -9.25
C ASP A 219 23.38 31.76 -8.16
N THR A 220 24.65 32.10 -8.29
CA THR A 220 25.73 31.64 -7.39
C THR A 220 25.45 31.98 -5.92
N ALA A 221 24.90 33.16 -5.63
CA ALA A 221 24.64 33.58 -4.25
C ALA A 221 23.54 32.72 -3.61
N THR A 222 22.47 32.40 -4.33
CA THR A 222 21.43 31.47 -3.87
C THR A 222 21.99 30.07 -3.64
N LEU A 223 22.82 29.55 -4.55
CA LEU A 223 23.44 28.24 -4.39
C LEU A 223 24.34 28.18 -3.15
N GLN A 224 25.18 29.18 -2.93
CA GLN A 224 26.05 29.30 -1.75
C GLN A 224 25.23 29.37 -0.45
N ARG A 225 24.14 30.16 -0.42
CA ARG A 225 23.24 30.22 0.75
C ARG A 225 22.63 28.87 1.08
N VAL A 226 22.17 28.13 0.06
CA VAL A 226 21.59 26.79 0.24
C VAL A 226 22.64 25.80 0.73
N GLU A 227 23.85 25.84 0.19
CA GLU A 227 24.97 24.99 0.63
C GLU A 227 25.35 25.27 2.09
N ALA A 228 25.51 26.54 2.46
CA ALA A 228 25.79 26.96 3.83
C ALA A 228 24.67 26.53 4.81
N TRP A 229 23.40 26.67 4.40
CA TRP A 229 22.28 26.14 5.18
C TRP A 229 22.34 24.62 5.34
N GLN A 230 22.60 23.87 4.26
CA GLN A 230 22.73 22.41 4.33
C GLN A 230 23.88 21.98 5.25
N ALA A 231 25.00 22.72 5.26
CA ALA A 231 26.12 22.46 6.17
C ALA A 231 25.70 22.64 7.64
N ARG A 232 25.01 23.74 7.97
CA ARG A 232 24.48 23.98 9.33
C ARG A 232 23.48 22.92 9.77
N VAL A 233 22.56 22.50 8.90
CA VAL A 233 21.58 21.43 9.21
C VAL A 233 22.30 20.11 9.53
N ARG A 234 23.33 19.76 8.75
CA ARG A 234 24.11 18.54 8.98
C ARG A 234 24.89 18.61 10.30
N GLN A 235 25.54 19.74 10.58
CA GLN A 235 26.26 19.95 11.84
C GLN A 235 25.32 19.86 13.05
N HIS A 236 24.14 20.48 12.98
CA HIS A 236 23.13 20.38 14.02
C HIS A 236 22.65 18.93 14.21
N ALA A 237 22.39 18.19 13.13
CA ALA A 237 22.02 16.78 13.21
C ALA A 237 23.09 15.93 13.91
N VAL A 238 24.36 16.17 13.62
CA VAL A 238 25.51 15.49 14.23
C VAL A 238 25.62 15.82 15.71
N GLN A 239 25.47 17.10 16.07
CA GLN A 239 25.46 17.54 17.46
C GLN A 239 24.34 16.85 18.24
N GLN A 240 23.12 16.76 17.67
CA GLN A 240 22.01 16.04 18.29
C GLN A 240 22.28 14.55 18.48
N TRP A 241 22.93 13.91 17.49
CA TRP A 241 23.36 12.51 17.60
C TRP A 241 24.41 12.29 18.69
N ASN A 242 25.40 13.18 18.79
CA ASN A 242 26.47 13.09 19.80
C ASN A 242 25.96 13.44 21.20
N ALA A 243 25.17 14.50 21.35
CA ALA A 243 24.62 14.95 22.64
C ALA A 243 23.72 13.89 23.29
N LYS A 244 23.04 13.08 22.48
CA LYS A 244 22.24 11.93 22.96
C LYS A 244 23.06 10.65 23.09
N GLY A 245 24.37 10.68 22.86
CA GLY A 245 25.19 9.49 22.64
C GLY A 245 26.40 9.31 23.54
N ASP A 246 26.86 10.36 24.23
CA ASP A 246 27.98 10.26 25.18
C ASP A 246 27.51 9.66 26.51
N ASN A 247 27.30 8.35 26.54
CA ASN A 247 27.32 7.62 27.80
C ASN A 247 28.77 7.23 28.08
N GLN A 248 29.35 7.76 29.15
CA GLN A 248 30.73 7.49 29.55
C GLN A 248 30.98 5.99 29.79
N ASP A 249 29.92 5.21 30.02
CA ASP A 249 29.97 3.76 30.27
C ASP A 249 29.92 2.87 29.02
N ALA A 250 29.75 3.42 27.81
CA ALA A 250 29.64 2.60 26.60
C ALA A 250 31.03 2.10 26.14
N SER A 251 31.50 1.00 26.75
CA SER A 251 32.75 0.31 26.44
C SER A 251 32.94 -0.08 24.95
N ASN A 252 31.89 -0.03 24.14
CA ASN A 252 31.89 -0.36 22.72
C ASN A 252 31.91 0.86 21.78
N GLY A 253 31.90 2.09 22.31
CA GLY A 253 31.90 3.32 21.51
C GLY A 253 30.64 3.51 20.65
N ARG A 254 29.52 2.88 20.97
CA ARG A 254 28.21 3.12 20.32
C ARG A 254 27.51 4.31 20.96
N LEU A 255 26.72 5.02 20.15
CA LEU A 255 25.88 6.11 20.66
C LEU A 255 24.64 5.50 21.32
N VAL A 256 24.22 5.98 22.50
CA VAL A 256 23.04 5.48 23.23
C VAL A 256 21.80 5.39 22.33
N LEU A 257 21.50 6.45 21.58
CA LEU A 257 20.34 6.45 20.68
C LEU A 257 20.43 5.37 19.59
N GLU A 258 21.62 5.10 19.07
CA GLU A 258 21.84 4.04 18.09
C GLU A 258 21.68 2.65 18.74
N GLN A 259 22.18 2.50 19.96
CA GLN A 259 22.04 1.30 20.75
C GLN A 259 20.57 1.00 21.07
N GLU A 260 19.87 1.97 21.64
CA GLU A 260 18.46 1.90 21.98
C GLU A 260 17.61 1.55 20.75
N TRP A 261 17.79 2.24 19.62
CA TRP A 261 17.08 1.91 18.39
C TRP A 261 17.40 0.50 17.88
N THR A 262 18.67 0.10 17.95
CA THR A 262 19.07 -1.24 17.48
C THR A 262 18.43 -2.33 18.34
N GLU A 263 18.48 -2.18 19.65
CA GLU A 263 18.03 -3.19 20.62
C GLU A 263 16.51 -3.24 20.76
N SER A 264 15.84 -2.08 20.78
CA SER A 264 14.38 -2.00 20.97
C SER A 264 13.58 -2.17 19.67
N ILE A 265 14.15 -1.80 18.52
CA ILE A 265 13.43 -1.78 17.24
C ILE A 265 14.06 -2.73 16.23
N LEU A 266 15.34 -2.54 15.88
CA LEU A 266 15.93 -3.23 14.73
C LEU A 266 16.07 -4.75 14.94
N LEU A 267 16.62 -5.18 16.07
CA LEU A 267 16.87 -6.60 16.34
C LEU A 267 15.57 -7.39 16.54
N PRO A 268 14.59 -6.94 17.35
CA PRO A 268 13.30 -7.62 17.47
C PRO A 268 12.56 -7.68 16.13
N TRP A 269 12.63 -6.60 15.34
CA TRP A 269 12.08 -6.59 14.00
C TRP A 269 12.76 -7.62 13.09
N ALA A 270 14.10 -7.67 13.08
CA ALA A 270 14.85 -8.57 12.21
C ALA A 270 14.58 -10.04 12.51
N GLU A 271 14.35 -10.40 13.78
CA GLU A 271 13.94 -11.76 14.14
C GLU A 271 12.58 -12.14 13.53
N LYS A 272 11.57 -11.27 13.66
CA LYS A 272 10.25 -11.48 13.05
C LYS A 272 10.35 -11.53 11.53
N ALA A 273 11.12 -10.63 10.94
CA ALA A 273 11.30 -10.54 9.50
C ALA A 273 12.01 -11.78 8.90
N ARG A 274 12.92 -12.42 9.64
CA ARG A 274 13.51 -13.72 9.26
C ARG A 274 12.48 -14.84 9.19
N LYS A 275 11.54 -14.90 10.14
CA LYS A 275 10.42 -15.86 10.12
C LYS A 275 9.55 -15.62 8.89
N HIS A 276 9.14 -14.37 8.64
CA HIS A 276 8.37 -14.01 7.44
C HIS A 276 9.10 -14.31 6.13
N LEU A 277 10.42 -14.19 6.09
CA LEU A 277 11.20 -14.53 4.91
C LEU A 277 11.20 -16.04 4.63
N GLN A 278 11.26 -16.86 5.68
CA GLN A 278 11.16 -18.32 5.55
C GLN A 278 9.77 -18.71 5.02
N ASP A 279 8.71 -18.13 5.58
CA ASP A 279 7.33 -18.32 5.11
C ASP A 279 7.20 -17.92 3.63
N TYR A 280 7.77 -16.78 3.25
CA TYR A 280 7.78 -16.31 1.86
C TYR A 280 8.51 -17.27 0.93
N ARG A 281 9.67 -17.79 1.33
CA ARG A 281 10.45 -18.76 0.55
C ARG A 281 9.69 -20.07 0.37
N GLN A 282 9.05 -20.56 1.44
CA GLN A 282 8.18 -21.74 1.36
C GLN A 282 7.02 -21.50 0.41
N TRP A 283 6.30 -20.38 0.57
CA TRP A 283 5.22 -19.97 -0.31
C TRP A 283 5.68 -19.87 -1.78
N LYS A 284 6.81 -19.23 -2.06
CA LYS A 284 7.41 -19.17 -3.41
C LYS A 284 7.73 -20.55 -3.97
N SER A 285 8.28 -21.45 -3.15
CA SER A 285 8.60 -22.81 -3.57
C SER A 285 7.35 -23.62 -3.96
N LEU A 286 6.21 -23.35 -3.29
CA LEU A 286 4.91 -23.95 -3.61
C LEU A 286 4.33 -23.36 -4.90
N GLN A 287 4.59 -22.08 -5.20
CA GLN A 287 4.17 -21.43 -6.45
C GLN A 287 4.99 -21.88 -7.67
N GLY A 288 6.28 -22.17 -7.49
CA GLY A 288 7.19 -22.56 -8.57
C GLY A 288 7.14 -24.05 -8.94
N LYS A 289 6.65 -24.90 -8.04
CA LYS A 289 6.30 -26.28 -8.41
C LYS A 289 5.05 -26.19 -9.27
N THR A 290 5.14 -26.68 -10.51
CA THR A 290 3.98 -27.01 -11.37
C THR A 290 2.89 -27.56 -10.46
N PRO A 291 1.64 -27.04 -10.52
CA PRO A 291 0.61 -27.38 -9.55
C PRO A 291 0.64 -28.89 -9.36
N LEU A 292 1.05 -29.32 -8.16
CA LEU A 292 0.89 -30.69 -7.73
C LEU A 292 -0.58 -30.97 -8.03
N SER A 293 -0.87 -32.00 -8.83
CA SER A 293 -2.23 -32.35 -9.23
C SER A 293 -3.16 -32.19 -8.03
N ASP A 294 -4.32 -31.56 -8.20
CA ASP A 294 -5.24 -31.20 -7.10
C ASP A 294 -5.44 -32.33 -6.07
N SER A 295 -5.26 -33.58 -6.46
CA SER A 295 -5.19 -34.74 -5.58
C SER A 295 -4.28 -34.57 -4.35
N SER A 296 -3.12 -33.92 -4.42
CA SER A 296 -2.19 -33.80 -3.28
C SER A 296 -2.54 -32.66 -2.31
N ILE A 297 -3.00 -31.51 -2.81
CA ILE A 297 -3.48 -30.41 -1.96
C ILE A 297 -4.83 -30.81 -1.35
N SER A 298 -5.74 -31.39 -2.13
CA SER A 298 -6.93 -32.04 -1.57
C SER A 298 -6.54 -33.14 -0.59
N GLN A 299 -5.54 -34.00 -0.80
CA GLN A 299 -5.20 -34.99 0.23
C GLN A 299 -4.67 -34.39 1.54
N MET A 300 -3.79 -33.38 1.50
CA MET A 300 -3.30 -32.75 2.74
C MET A 300 -4.39 -31.96 3.47
N VAL A 301 -5.30 -31.33 2.74
CA VAL A 301 -6.41 -30.56 3.33
C VAL A 301 -7.55 -31.49 3.74
N SER A 302 -7.94 -32.47 2.93
CA SER A 302 -9.00 -33.45 3.21
C SER A 302 -8.67 -34.34 4.41
N ASN A 303 -7.39 -34.65 4.67
CA ASN A 303 -7.00 -35.37 5.88
C ASN A 303 -7.23 -34.55 7.18
N ASN A 304 -7.39 -33.22 7.06
CA ASN A 304 -7.70 -32.32 8.18
C ASN A 304 -9.11 -31.71 8.10
N ILE A 305 -9.85 -31.93 7.00
CA ILE A 305 -11.29 -31.61 6.95
C ILE A 305 -11.98 -32.71 7.76
N ILE A 306 -12.28 -32.37 9.01
CA ILE A 306 -13.19 -33.14 9.87
C ILE A 306 -14.41 -33.49 9.03
N SER A 307 -14.67 -34.79 8.85
CA SER A 307 -15.78 -35.26 8.00
C SER A 307 -17.07 -34.57 8.42
N ASN A 308 -17.80 -34.02 7.46
CA ASN A 308 -18.99 -33.17 7.58
C ASN A 308 -20.19 -33.75 8.40
N SER A 309 -20.04 -34.83 9.14
CA SER A 309 -21.16 -35.62 9.67
C SER A 309 -21.70 -35.21 11.03
N SER A 310 -21.05 -34.34 11.81
CA SER A 310 -21.74 -33.61 12.89
C SER A 310 -20.89 -32.44 13.36
N LEU A 311 -21.50 -31.27 13.56
CA LEU A 311 -20.89 -30.20 14.36
C LEU A 311 -20.46 -30.82 15.69
N ASP A 312 -19.28 -30.43 16.17
CA ASP A 312 -18.80 -30.84 17.48
C ASP A 312 -19.91 -30.58 18.51
N PRO A 313 -20.41 -31.61 19.22
CA PRO A 313 -21.52 -31.47 20.17
C PRO A 313 -21.20 -30.50 21.31
N THR A 314 -19.93 -30.12 21.49
CA THR A 314 -19.51 -29.09 22.44
C THR A 314 -19.85 -27.67 21.98
N VAL A 315 -20.18 -27.45 20.70
CA VAL A 315 -20.56 -26.13 20.18
C VAL A 315 -21.90 -25.69 20.78
N PRO A 316 -21.96 -24.58 21.53
CA PRO A 316 -23.20 -24.12 22.15
C PRO A 316 -24.35 -23.92 21.15
N LYS A 317 -25.58 -24.21 21.58
CA LYS A 317 -26.81 -24.11 20.74
C LYS A 317 -26.98 -22.73 20.07
N VAL A 318 -26.52 -21.66 20.72
CA VAL A 318 -26.58 -20.30 20.16
C VAL A 318 -25.77 -20.16 18.87
N PHE A 319 -24.59 -20.79 18.78
CA PHE A 319 -23.80 -20.82 17.55
C PHE A 319 -24.49 -21.63 16.44
N GLN A 320 -25.06 -22.78 16.78
CA GLN A 320 -25.77 -23.64 15.83
C GLN A 320 -26.96 -22.90 15.21
N ARG A 321 -27.71 -22.15 16.02
CA ARG A 321 -28.83 -21.31 15.55
C ARG A 321 -28.37 -20.24 14.56
N VAL A 322 -27.30 -19.50 14.89
CA VAL A 322 -26.76 -18.46 14.00
C VAL A 322 -26.24 -19.09 12.69
N LEU A 323 -25.50 -20.20 12.77
CA LEU A 323 -25.00 -20.90 11.59
C LEU A 323 -26.12 -21.38 10.67
N SER A 324 -27.19 -21.96 11.23
CA SER A 324 -28.37 -22.38 10.46
C SER A 324 -28.99 -21.21 9.70
N LEU A 325 -29.17 -20.06 10.36
CA LEU A 325 -29.76 -18.86 9.76
C LEU A 325 -28.85 -18.24 8.68
N LEU A 326 -27.52 -18.33 8.85
CA LEU A 326 -26.58 -17.90 7.81
C LEU A 326 -26.63 -18.80 6.58
N GLN A 327 -26.70 -20.11 6.78
CA GLN A 327 -26.85 -21.08 5.69
C GLN A 327 -28.18 -20.91 4.96
N GLU A 328 -29.27 -20.61 5.68
CA GLU A 328 -30.55 -20.27 5.09
C GLU A 328 -30.47 -18.98 4.26
N ALA A 329 -29.87 -17.92 4.81
CA ALA A 329 -29.66 -16.66 4.11
C ALA A 329 -28.80 -16.84 2.84
N ASP A 330 -27.78 -17.70 2.87
CA ASP A 330 -26.97 -18.06 1.70
C ASP A 330 -27.80 -18.82 0.65
N LYS A 331 -28.49 -19.89 1.06
CA LYS A 331 -29.34 -20.73 0.18
C LYS A 331 -30.51 -19.97 -0.43
N SER A 332 -30.97 -18.90 0.19
CA SER A 332 -32.10 -18.09 -0.30
C SER A 332 -31.83 -17.29 -1.58
N GLY A 333 -30.57 -17.20 -2.01
CA GLY A 333 -30.16 -16.32 -3.11
C GLY A 333 -30.28 -14.82 -2.80
N SER A 334 -30.78 -14.46 -1.60
CA SER A 334 -31.04 -13.07 -1.20
C SER A 334 -29.85 -12.41 -0.51
N TRP A 335 -28.67 -13.05 -0.52
CA TRP A 335 -27.46 -12.51 0.08
C TRP A 335 -27.11 -11.13 -0.51
N PRO A 336 -27.06 -10.04 0.29
CA PRO A 336 -26.87 -8.70 -0.24
C PRO A 336 -25.51 -8.54 -0.94
N SER A 337 -25.48 -7.71 -1.99
CA SER A 337 -24.25 -7.40 -2.70
C SER A 337 -23.23 -6.71 -1.80
N THR A 338 -21.98 -7.19 -1.82
CA THR A 338 -20.86 -6.55 -1.13
C THR A 338 -20.60 -5.14 -1.68
N THR A 339 -20.41 -4.16 -0.80
CA THR A 339 -20.09 -2.78 -1.22
C THR A 339 -18.75 -2.71 -1.99
N PRO A 340 -18.59 -1.82 -2.98
CA PRO A 340 -17.35 -1.73 -3.76
C PRO A 340 -16.10 -1.50 -2.89
N LYS A 341 -16.22 -0.74 -1.80
CA LYS A 341 -15.11 -0.53 -0.85
C LYS A 341 -14.67 -1.83 -0.20
N ARG A 342 -15.61 -2.68 0.26
CA ARG A 342 -15.28 -3.99 0.83
C ARG A 342 -14.72 -4.95 -0.22
N GLN A 343 -15.21 -4.89 -1.46
CA GLN A 343 -14.66 -5.71 -2.55
C GLN A 343 -13.17 -5.44 -2.82
N LEU A 344 -12.68 -4.21 -2.61
CA LEU A 344 -11.26 -3.88 -2.80
C LEU A 344 -10.33 -4.58 -1.81
N VAL A 345 -10.85 -4.92 -0.62
CA VAL A 345 -10.09 -5.63 0.42
C VAL A 345 -10.36 -7.13 0.41
N MET A 346 -11.32 -7.65 -0.35
CA MET A 346 -11.58 -9.09 -0.44
C MET A 346 -10.68 -9.75 -1.49
N VAL A 347 -10.15 -10.93 -1.17
CA VAL A 347 -9.45 -11.81 -2.11
C VAL A 347 -10.50 -12.65 -2.82
N SER A 348 -10.51 -12.59 -4.16
CA SER A 348 -11.32 -13.49 -4.97
C SER A 348 -10.57 -14.82 -5.11
N ASN A 349 -11.16 -15.88 -4.57
CA ASN A 349 -10.65 -17.25 -4.74
C ASN A 349 -11.13 -17.88 -6.05
N HIS A 350 -11.80 -17.11 -6.93
CA HIS A 350 -12.37 -17.67 -8.14
C HIS A 350 -11.33 -17.80 -9.24
N VAL A 351 -11.19 -19.02 -9.72
CA VAL A 351 -10.50 -19.35 -10.96
C VAL A 351 -11.46 -19.01 -12.10
N ASP A 352 -11.24 -17.91 -12.82
CA ASP A 352 -12.03 -17.61 -14.03
C ASP A 352 -11.91 -18.81 -14.98
N SER A 353 -12.95 -19.63 -15.06
CA SER A 353 -13.09 -20.72 -16.01
C SER A 353 -13.29 -20.08 -17.38
N GLY A 354 -12.16 -19.77 -18.03
CA GLY A 354 -12.09 -19.01 -19.28
C GLY A 354 -13.14 -19.48 -20.29
N LYS A 355 -14.23 -18.71 -20.42
CA LYS A 355 -15.20 -18.83 -21.51
C LYS A 355 -14.74 -18.11 -22.78
N ASP A 356 -13.58 -17.45 -22.75
CA ASP A 356 -12.93 -16.95 -23.95
C ASP A 356 -12.34 -18.15 -24.69
N GLY A 357 -13.07 -18.62 -25.72
CA GLY A 357 -12.85 -19.86 -26.47
C GLY A 357 -11.57 -19.89 -27.31
N ASP A 358 -10.42 -19.70 -26.68
CA ASP A 358 -9.12 -20.01 -27.28
C ASP A 358 -8.91 -21.54 -27.19
N LYS A 359 -9.23 -22.22 -28.28
CA LYS A 359 -9.44 -23.67 -28.39
C LYS A 359 -8.19 -24.54 -28.24
N ASP A 360 -7.03 -24.02 -27.84
CA ASP A 360 -5.76 -24.74 -28.02
C ASP A 360 -4.85 -24.85 -26.80
N THR A 361 -5.39 -24.74 -25.58
CA THR A 361 -4.64 -25.12 -24.36
C THR A 361 -5.29 -26.32 -23.68
N SER A 362 -4.88 -27.52 -24.09
CA SER A 362 -5.32 -28.82 -23.56
C SER A 362 -4.84 -29.12 -22.13
N ASN A 363 -4.65 -28.11 -21.28
CA ASN A 363 -4.18 -28.30 -19.91
C ASN A 363 -5.16 -27.69 -18.89
N PRO A 364 -6.19 -28.45 -18.46
CA PRO A 364 -7.22 -27.99 -17.54
C PRO A 364 -6.73 -27.74 -16.09
N PHE A 365 -5.44 -27.94 -15.80
CA PHE A 365 -4.87 -27.87 -14.44
C PHE A 365 -4.02 -26.62 -14.16
N GLN A 366 -3.95 -25.66 -15.08
CA GLN A 366 -3.07 -24.48 -14.95
C GLN A 366 -3.74 -23.24 -14.32
N SER A 367 -4.92 -23.39 -13.71
CA SER A 367 -5.84 -22.28 -13.50
C SER A 367 -5.92 -21.72 -12.09
N TYR A 368 -5.05 -22.09 -11.15
CA TYR A 368 -4.74 -21.22 -10.00
C TYR A 368 -3.95 -19.99 -10.50
N GLN A 369 -4.63 -19.15 -11.30
CA GLN A 369 -4.08 -17.90 -11.75
C GLN A 369 -3.82 -17.05 -10.51
N GLN A 370 -2.58 -16.58 -10.41
CA GLN A 370 -2.20 -15.66 -9.36
C GLN A 370 -3.22 -14.52 -9.27
N PRO A 371 -3.55 -14.07 -8.04
CA PRO A 371 -4.58 -13.06 -7.84
C PRO A 371 -4.32 -11.90 -8.78
N LYS A 372 -5.32 -11.54 -9.60
CA LYS A 372 -5.21 -10.41 -10.53
C LYS A 372 -4.67 -9.22 -9.75
N SER A 373 -3.67 -8.53 -10.33
CA SER A 373 -3.04 -7.38 -9.67
C SER A 373 -4.12 -6.42 -9.14
N LEU A 374 -3.89 -5.78 -7.98
CA LEU A 374 -4.93 -4.93 -7.36
C LEU A 374 -5.38 -3.80 -8.27
N SER A 375 -4.53 -3.35 -9.20
CA SER A 375 -4.94 -2.37 -10.22
C SER A 375 -6.03 -2.91 -11.13
N VAL A 376 -5.95 -4.18 -11.55
CA VAL A 376 -6.99 -4.87 -12.32
C VAL A 376 -8.23 -5.07 -11.46
N ALA A 377 -8.08 -5.48 -10.20
CA ALA A 377 -9.22 -5.61 -9.29
C ALA A 377 -9.94 -4.27 -9.07
N HIS A 378 -9.20 -3.18 -8.93
CA HIS A 378 -9.75 -1.82 -8.81
C HIS A 378 -10.47 -1.37 -10.09
N MET A 379 -9.89 -1.62 -11.27
CA MET A 379 -10.54 -1.32 -12.54
C MET A 379 -11.83 -2.13 -12.72
N LYS A 380 -11.82 -3.43 -12.37
CA LYS A 380 -12.99 -4.32 -12.41
C LYS A 380 -14.07 -3.87 -11.41
N ALA A 381 -13.69 -3.54 -10.17
CA ALA A 381 -14.62 -3.01 -9.17
C ALA A 381 -15.27 -1.69 -9.61
N LYS A 382 -14.53 -0.84 -10.35
CA LYS A 382 -15.07 0.40 -10.92
C LYS A 382 -16.03 0.12 -12.09
N SER A 383 -15.72 -0.83 -12.98
CA SER A 383 -16.59 -1.18 -14.11
C SER A 383 -17.88 -1.88 -13.67
N ASN A 384 -17.83 -2.66 -12.58
CA ASN A 384 -19.01 -3.34 -12.03
C ASN A 384 -20.02 -2.40 -11.37
N ARG A 385 -19.74 -1.10 -11.34
CA ARG A 385 -20.72 -0.11 -10.87
C ARG A 385 -21.84 0.10 -11.89
N ASP A 386 -21.56 -0.16 -13.17
CA ASP A 386 -22.46 0.12 -14.29
C ASP A 386 -23.35 -1.08 -14.62
N ILE A 387 -22.89 -2.28 -14.30
CA ILE A 387 -23.64 -3.53 -14.44
C ILE A 387 -24.00 -3.93 -13.02
N ARG A 388 -25.28 -3.85 -12.62
CA ARG A 388 -25.75 -4.36 -11.31
C ARG A 388 -25.52 -5.87 -11.13
N SER A 389 -24.83 -6.54 -12.05
CA SER A 389 -24.23 -7.81 -11.74
C SER A 389 -23.21 -7.54 -10.62
N SER A 390 -23.45 -8.17 -9.48
CA SER A 390 -22.40 -8.38 -8.50
C SER A 390 -21.12 -8.74 -9.27
N ALA A 391 -19.96 -8.24 -8.86
CA ALA A 391 -18.65 -8.59 -9.44
C ALA A 391 -18.39 -10.11 -9.54
N TYR A 392 -19.32 -10.86 -8.99
CA TYR A 392 -19.47 -12.28 -8.90
C TYR A 392 -20.93 -12.66 -9.19
N GLU A 393 -21.28 -12.78 -10.46
CA GLU A 393 -22.53 -13.42 -10.90
C GLU A 393 -22.29 -14.93 -10.75
N PHE A 394 -22.74 -15.50 -9.64
CA PHE A 394 -22.61 -16.93 -9.37
C PHE A 394 -23.91 -17.63 -9.71
N GLU A 395 -23.81 -18.83 -10.29
CA GLU A 395 -24.93 -19.76 -10.34
C GLU A 395 -25.25 -20.24 -8.91
N GLU A 396 -26.55 -20.24 -8.58
CA GLU A 396 -27.10 -20.65 -7.29
C GLU A 396 -26.66 -22.09 -6.96
N GLY A 397 -26.07 -22.30 -5.76
CA GLY A 397 -25.65 -23.64 -5.28
C GLY A 397 -24.16 -23.99 -5.38
N GLN A 398 -23.29 -23.12 -5.91
CA GLN A 398 -21.84 -23.38 -6.04
C GLN A 398 -20.98 -23.06 -4.80
N GLY A 399 -21.54 -22.55 -3.69
CA GLY A 399 -20.82 -22.42 -2.41
C GLY A 399 -19.50 -21.61 -2.42
N GLY A 400 -19.19 -20.86 -3.49
CA GLY A 400 -17.90 -20.20 -3.71
C GLY A 400 -17.94 -18.66 -3.65
N ALA A 401 -19.09 -18.11 -3.27
CA ALA A 401 -19.37 -16.70 -3.43
C ALA A 401 -19.01 -15.88 -2.19
N SER A 402 -17.83 -15.26 -2.19
CA SER A 402 -17.43 -14.37 -1.10
C SER A 402 -18.38 -13.17 -1.00
N GLY A 403 -19.00 -12.94 0.15
CA GLY A 403 -20.00 -11.89 0.37
C GLY A 403 -19.83 -11.19 1.71
N SER A 404 -20.22 -9.92 1.78
CA SER A 404 -20.21 -9.17 3.05
C SER A 404 -21.32 -8.12 3.08
N PHE A 405 -22.12 -8.15 4.15
CA PHE A 405 -23.15 -7.14 4.42
C PHE A 405 -23.11 -6.70 5.89
N SER A 406 -23.99 -5.78 6.26
CA SER A 406 -24.14 -5.35 7.65
C SER A 406 -25.60 -5.39 8.08
N VAL A 407 -25.81 -5.59 9.38
CA VAL A 407 -27.10 -5.48 10.08
C VAL A 407 -26.93 -4.59 11.31
N GLY A 408 -28.02 -4.08 11.88
CA GLY A 408 -28.00 -3.20 13.05
C GLY A 408 -28.26 -1.72 12.72
N SER A 409 -27.72 -0.81 13.52
CA SER A 409 -27.90 0.64 13.36
C SER A 409 -26.63 1.33 12.87
N MET A 410 -26.73 2.04 11.75
CA MET A 410 -25.65 2.87 11.20
C MET A 410 -25.93 4.37 11.43
N PRO A 411 -24.87 5.19 11.61
CA PRO A 411 -25.02 6.58 12.01
C PRO A 411 -25.49 7.48 10.85
N GLY A 412 -26.30 8.49 11.22
CA GLY A 412 -26.45 9.73 10.48
C GLY A 412 -27.82 9.98 9.82
N GLU A 413 -28.28 11.22 9.90
CA GLU A 413 -29.31 11.82 9.02
C GLU A 413 -28.93 11.72 7.52
N GLN A 414 -27.62 11.59 7.24
CA GLN A 414 -27.02 11.52 5.90
C GLN A 414 -27.04 10.12 5.29
N CYS A 415 -27.29 9.08 6.10
CA CYS A 415 -27.52 7.73 5.61
C CYS A 415 -28.97 7.37 5.95
N PRO A 416 -29.96 7.91 5.22
CA PRO A 416 -31.38 7.77 5.57
C PRO A 416 -31.85 6.31 5.57
N GLN A 417 -31.05 5.38 5.06
CA GLN A 417 -31.35 3.97 5.01
C GLN A 417 -30.43 3.19 5.95
N GLN A 418 -31.07 2.60 6.97
CA GLN A 418 -30.49 1.53 7.75
C GLN A 418 -30.12 0.33 6.84
N PRO A 419 -29.24 -0.57 7.29
CA PRO A 419 -28.84 -1.70 6.46
C PRO A 419 -30.04 -2.52 5.96
N LYS A 420 -30.16 -2.70 4.64
CA LYS A 420 -31.26 -3.47 4.01
C LYS A 420 -31.39 -4.89 4.57
N ALA A 421 -30.30 -5.47 5.04
CA ALA A 421 -30.30 -6.80 5.62
C ALA A 421 -31.13 -6.91 6.92
N ASN A 422 -31.41 -5.79 7.61
CA ASN A 422 -32.28 -5.77 8.78
C ASN A 422 -33.68 -6.31 8.44
N SER A 423 -34.24 -5.88 7.31
CA SER A 423 -35.56 -6.33 6.85
C SER A 423 -35.52 -7.67 6.13
N LEU A 424 -34.39 -8.01 5.48
CA LEU A 424 -34.25 -9.28 4.77
C LEU A 424 -34.04 -10.46 5.72
N PHE A 425 -33.32 -10.27 6.82
CA PHE A 425 -32.94 -11.36 7.73
C PHE A 425 -33.13 -10.96 9.21
N PRO A 426 -34.35 -10.61 9.64
CA PRO A 426 -34.60 -10.14 11.01
C PRO A 426 -34.25 -11.20 12.06
N GLN A 427 -34.55 -12.47 11.78
CA GLN A 427 -34.21 -13.58 12.69
C GLN A 427 -32.70 -13.80 12.83
N LEU A 428 -31.96 -13.69 11.72
CA LEU A 428 -30.50 -13.76 11.73
C LEU A 428 -29.90 -12.60 12.52
N MET A 429 -30.39 -11.37 12.31
CA MET A 429 -29.94 -10.19 13.05
C MET A 429 -30.15 -10.39 14.56
N LYS A 430 -31.35 -10.82 14.98
CA LYS A 430 -31.65 -11.11 16.38
C LYS A 430 -30.73 -12.17 16.97
N ALA A 431 -30.63 -13.33 16.32
CA ALA A 431 -29.78 -14.43 16.80
C ALA A 431 -28.30 -14.03 16.87
N ALA A 432 -27.83 -13.19 15.95
CA ALA A 432 -26.46 -12.70 15.94
C ALA A 432 -26.16 -11.72 17.09
N PHE A 433 -27.09 -10.85 17.49
CA PHE A 433 -26.91 -10.02 18.69
C PHE A 433 -27.08 -10.83 19.99
N GLU A 434 -27.98 -11.81 20.03
CA GLU A 434 -28.06 -12.76 21.16
C GLU A 434 -26.74 -13.52 21.34
N LEU A 435 -26.06 -13.87 20.24
CA LEU A 435 -24.74 -14.49 20.27
C LEU A 435 -23.67 -13.56 20.88
N GLU A 436 -23.68 -12.25 20.57
CA GLU A 436 -22.75 -11.29 21.21
C GLU A 436 -22.89 -11.29 22.72
N VAL A 437 -24.12 -11.16 23.22
CA VAL A 437 -24.44 -11.13 24.66
C VAL A 437 -23.99 -12.43 25.34
N ALA A 438 -24.16 -13.57 24.67
CA ALA A 438 -23.71 -14.86 25.19
C ALA A 438 -22.18 -14.99 25.22
N LEU A 439 -21.47 -14.38 24.26
CA LEU A 439 -20.00 -14.46 24.17
C LEU A 439 -19.30 -13.52 25.15
N CYS A 440 -19.83 -12.31 25.33
CA CYS A 440 -19.22 -11.27 26.13
C CYS A 440 -20.30 -10.47 26.89
N PRO A 441 -20.89 -11.02 27.97
CA PRO A 441 -22.01 -10.40 28.67
C PRO A 441 -21.65 -9.06 29.35
N ASP A 442 -20.39 -8.87 29.72
CA ASP A 442 -19.89 -7.67 30.41
C ASP A 442 -19.40 -6.57 29.45
N ARG A 443 -19.40 -6.83 28.13
CA ARG A 443 -18.96 -5.90 27.09
C ARG A 443 -20.08 -4.90 26.81
N GLU A 444 -19.72 -3.66 26.45
CA GLU A 444 -20.66 -2.69 25.91
C GLU A 444 -21.34 -3.25 24.63
N PRO A 445 -22.68 -3.37 24.59
CA PRO A 445 -23.36 -3.97 23.45
C PRO A 445 -23.10 -3.21 22.14
N SER A 446 -22.86 -3.94 21.06
CA SER A 446 -22.63 -3.32 19.76
C SER A 446 -23.94 -2.87 19.11
N SER A 447 -23.88 -1.82 18.29
CA SER A 447 -25.03 -1.37 17.49
C SER A 447 -25.09 -2.03 16.10
N THR A 448 -23.97 -2.52 15.57
CA THR A 448 -23.82 -3.04 14.20
C THR A 448 -23.07 -4.37 14.17
N ILE A 449 -23.42 -5.21 13.18
CA ILE A 449 -22.66 -6.42 12.83
C ILE A 449 -22.27 -6.34 11.36
N ALA A 450 -21.01 -6.61 11.03
CA ALA A 450 -20.61 -6.99 9.68
C ALA A 450 -20.60 -8.52 9.57
N ILE A 451 -21.40 -9.05 8.64
CA ILE A 451 -21.55 -10.48 8.39
C ILE A 451 -20.83 -10.80 7.08
N ASN A 452 -19.89 -11.72 7.13
CA ASN A 452 -19.07 -12.12 5.99
C ASN A 452 -19.26 -13.60 5.71
N ARG A 453 -19.47 -13.96 4.44
CA ARG A 453 -19.55 -15.34 3.92
C ARG A 453 -18.36 -15.61 3.02
N ASN A 454 -17.59 -16.65 3.32
CA ASN A 454 -16.43 -17.10 2.55
C ASN A 454 -15.51 -15.94 2.14
N ALA A 455 -15.38 -14.93 2.99
CA ALA A 455 -14.61 -13.72 2.72
C ALA A 455 -13.21 -13.88 3.29
N GLN A 456 -12.21 -13.87 2.41
CA GLN A 456 -10.83 -13.68 2.79
C GLN A 456 -10.47 -12.20 2.60
N PHE A 457 -10.11 -11.51 3.67
CA PHE A 457 -9.70 -10.12 3.60
C PHE A 457 -8.19 -9.98 3.45
N ARG A 458 -7.76 -9.04 2.61
CA ARG A 458 -6.39 -8.51 2.52
C ARG A 458 -6.10 -7.63 3.73
N PRO A 459 -4.83 -7.37 4.04
CA PRO A 459 -4.47 -6.43 5.09
C PRO A 459 -5.08 -5.05 4.93
N HIS A 460 -5.86 -4.63 5.92
CA HIS A 460 -6.56 -3.35 5.98
C HIS A 460 -6.77 -2.90 7.43
N THR A 461 -7.21 -1.67 7.59
CA THR A 461 -7.94 -1.20 8.77
C THR A 461 -9.35 -0.85 8.32
N ASP A 462 -10.31 -0.87 9.24
CA ASP A 462 -11.66 -0.47 8.92
C ASP A 462 -11.69 1.00 8.50
N SER A 463 -12.47 1.33 7.47
CA SER A 463 -12.65 2.72 7.04
C SER A 463 -13.79 3.34 7.85
N GLY A 464 -13.48 4.13 8.88
CA GLY A 464 -14.42 4.91 9.68
C GLY A 464 -13.92 6.33 9.95
N SER A 465 -14.82 7.24 10.31
CA SER A 465 -14.45 8.60 10.73
C SER A 465 -13.74 8.53 12.07
N GLY A 466 -12.40 8.54 12.02
CA GLY A 466 -11.52 8.36 13.18
C GLY A 466 -11.94 9.07 14.47
N ALA A 467 -11.63 8.39 15.58
CA ALA A 467 -12.02 8.68 16.96
C ALA A 467 -13.52 8.46 17.23
N GLY A 468 -13.90 7.24 17.61
CA GLY A 468 -15.24 6.94 18.13
C GLY A 468 -15.77 5.53 17.90
N GLN A 469 -15.15 4.70 17.04
CA GLN A 469 -15.58 3.31 16.90
C GLN A 469 -15.19 2.51 18.15
N SER A 470 -16.10 1.69 18.67
CA SER A 470 -15.81 0.78 19.77
C SER A 470 -14.83 -0.34 19.36
N THR A 471 -14.22 -0.99 20.36
CA THR A 471 -13.46 -2.22 20.15
C THR A 471 -14.37 -3.26 19.48
N SER A 472 -13.91 -3.85 18.38
CA SER A 472 -14.70 -4.84 17.63
C SER A 472 -14.59 -6.21 18.29
N LEU A 473 -15.67 -6.98 18.30
CA LEU A 473 -15.67 -8.41 18.63
C LEU A 473 -15.80 -9.19 17.32
N ILE A 474 -15.01 -10.24 17.11
CA ILE A 474 -15.13 -11.09 15.94
C ILE A 474 -15.15 -12.57 16.32
N VAL A 475 -16.00 -13.33 15.63
CA VAL A 475 -15.99 -14.79 15.68
C VAL A 475 -16.13 -15.37 14.27
N GLY A 476 -15.48 -16.50 14.03
CA GLY A 476 -15.67 -17.32 12.82
C GLY A 476 -16.51 -18.55 13.13
N ILE A 477 -17.46 -18.88 12.26
CA ILE A 477 -18.36 -20.04 12.42
C ILE A 477 -18.50 -20.79 11.09
N GLY A 478 -18.88 -22.06 11.16
CA GLY A 478 -18.99 -22.96 10.01
C GLY A 478 -17.99 -24.12 10.04
N THR A 479 -17.89 -24.81 8.91
CA THR A 479 -17.04 -25.98 8.73
C THR A 479 -15.87 -25.63 7.81
N TYR A 480 -14.85 -25.03 8.40
CA TYR A 480 -13.64 -24.60 7.70
C TYR A 480 -12.36 -24.95 8.47
N SER A 481 -11.24 -25.01 7.74
CA SER A 481 -9.87 -25.11 8.28
C SER A 481 -9.02 -23.94 7.81
N GLY A 482 -8.08 -23.49 8.65
CA GLY A 482 -7.35 -22.22 8.46
C GLY A 482 -8.23 -21.01 8.77
N GLY A 483 -7.99 -19.89 8.10
CA GLY A 483 -8.87 -18.71 8.17
C GLY A 483 -8.77 -17.92 9.46
N GLU A 484 -7.64 -18.07 10.15
CA GLU A 484 -7.23 -17.29 11.32
C GLU A 484 -7.31 -15.80 11.00
N LEU A 485 -7.67 -15.02 12.01
CA LEU A 485 -7.57 -13.57 11.96
C LEU A 485 -6.13 -13.19 12.32
N VAL A 486 -5.49 -12.39 11.49
CA VAL A 486 -4.21 -11.78 11.88
C VAL A 486 -4.45 -10.35 12.28
N VAL A 487 -3.97 -9.94 13.46
CA VAL A 487 -4.05 -8.57 13.98
C VAL A 487 -2.63 -8.11 14.33
N GLU A 488 -2.15 -7.06 13.67
CA GLU A 488 -0.77 -6.54 13.85
C GLU A 488 0.33 -7.62 13.73
N GLY A 489 0.09 -8.63 12.87
CA GLY A 489 1.02 -9.74 12.64
C GLY A 489 0.84 -10.94 13.59
N GLU A 490 0.00 -10.84 14.61
CA GLU A 490 -0.34 -11.94 15.50
C GLU A 490 -1.53 -12.74 14.95
N GLN A 491 -1.33 -14.04 14.71
CA GLN A 491 -2.39 -14.93 14.24
C GLN A 491 -3.26 -15.37 15.41
N LYS A 492 -4.58 -15.32 15.22
CA LYS A 492 -5.56 -15.68 16.23
C LYS A 492 -6.63 -16.60 15.66
N ASP A 493 -6.85 -17.72 16.35
CA ASP A 493 -7.93 -18.65 16.03
C ASP A 493 -9.28 -18.08 16.49
N ILE A 494 -10.14 -17.76 15.53
CA ILE A 494 -11.48 -17.23 15.78
C ILE A 494 -12.58 -18.29 15.62
N ARG A 495 -12.25 -19.56 15.34
CA ARG A 495 -13.26 -20.59 15.05
C ARG A 495 -14.01 -20.95 16.32
N TYR A 496 -15.27 -20.52 16.40
CA TYR A 496 -16.12 -20.59 17.60
C TYR A 496 -15.48 -19.96 18.86
N LYS A 497 -14.52 -19.04 18.66
CA LYS A 497 -13.81 -18.31 19.72
C LYS A 497 -13.88 -16.83 19.41
N ALA A 498 -14.53 -16.06 20.28
CA ALA A 498 -14.66 -14.64 20.10
C ALA A 498 -13.36 -13.93 20.48
N ILE A 499 -12.97 -12.93 19.69
CA ILE A 499 -11.76 -12.15 19.91
C ILE A 499 -12.07 -10.68 19.79
N GLU A 500 -11.57 -9.89 20.74
CA GLU A 500 -11.62 -8.44 20.68
C GLU A 500 -10.38 -7.87 20.01
N PHE A 501 -10.59 -6.86 19.17
CA PHE A 501 -9.52 -6.08 18.54
C PHE A 501 -10.04 -4.70 18.12
N ASN A 502 -9.13 -3.74 17.96
CA ASN A 502 -9.47 -2.41 17.49
C ASN A 502 -9.31 -2.36 15.96
N GLY A 503 -10.35 -2.74 15.21
CA GLY A 503 -10.30 -2.79 13.74
C GLY A 503 -9.99 -1.45 13.06
N TRP A 504 -10.17 -0.34 13.77
CA TRP A 504 -9.83 1.00 13.31
C TRP A 504 -8.32 1.30 13.38
N THR A 505 -7.69 1.05 14.53
CA THR A 505 -6.26 1.36 14.74
C THR A 505 -5.33 0.19 14.42
N GLN A 506 -5.86 -1.03 14.46
CA GLN A 506 -5.12 -2.25 14.25
C GLN A 506 -5.40 -2.84 12.88
N ARG A 507 -4.32 -3.07 12.17
CA ARG A 507 -4.30 -3.66 10.84
C ARG A 507 -4.56 -5.14 10.94
N HIS A 508 -5.51 -5.62 10.13
CA HIS A 508 -5.97 -6.99 10.22
C HIS A 508 -6.32 -7.60 8.86
N TRP A 509 -6.31 -8.94 8.78
CA TRP A 509 -6.63 -9.71 7.59
C TRP A 509 -7.01 -11.16 7.91
N THR A 510 -7.47 -11.89 6.90
CA THR A 510 -7.83 -13.31 7.04
C THR A 510 -6.78 -14.17 6.34
N MET A 511 -6.25 -15.16 7.06
CA MET A 511 -5.40 -16.20 6.48
C MET A 511 -6.17 -17.04 5.44
N PRO A 512 -5.49 -17.69 4.49
CA PRO A 512 -6.16 -18.64 3.59
C PRO A 512 -6.93 -19.71 4.37
N PHE A 513 -8.06 -20.15 3.82
CA PHE A 513 -8.90 -21.20 4.41
C PHE A 513 -9.57 -22.04 3.35
N VAL A 514 -10.06 -23.22 3.77
CA VAL A 514 -10.87 -24.13 2.95
C VAL A 514 -12.14 -24.48 3.73
N GLY A 515 -13.26 -24.62 3.03
CA GLY A 515 -14.56 -24.97 3.60
C GLY A 515 -15.51 -23.77 3.72
N GLU A 516 -16.61 -23.98 4.44
CA GLU A 516 -17.65 -22.98 4.67
C GLU A 516 -17.29 -22.14 5.89
N ARG A 517 -17.00 -20.86 5.68
CA ARG A 517 -16.63 -19.91 6.73
C ARG A 517 -17.54 -18.71 6.69
N TYR A 518 -18.24 -18.49 7.79
CA TYR A 518 -18.82 -17.19 8.10
C TYR A 518 -17.99 -16.48 9.17
N SER A 519 -17.95 -15.16 9.13
CA SER A 519 -17.48 -14.38 10.28
C SER A 519 -18.42 -13.24 10.60
N LEU A 520 -18.65 -13.04 11.89
CA LEU A 520 -19.47 -11.96 12.43
C LEU A 520 -18.52 -11.00 13.15
N VAL A 521 -18.61 -9.71 12.82
CA VAL A 521 -17.83 -8.65 13.46
C VAL A 521 -18.79 -7.65 14.08
N TRP A 522 -18.91 -7.64 15.40
CA TRP A 522 -19.72 -6.68 16.15
C TRP A 522 -18.91 -5.42 16.45
N PHE A 523 -19.50 -4.26 16.20
CA PHE A 523 -18.90 -2.95 16.47
C PHE A 523 -19.96 -1.86 16.59
N THR A 524 -19.59 -0.74 17.20
CA THR A 524 -20.43 0.46 17.28
C THR A 524 -19.77 1.56 16.46
N PRO A 525 -20.35 1.95 15.30
CA PRO A 525 -19.87 3.10 14.56
C PRO A 525 -20.02 4.38 15.38
N LYS A 526 -19.15 5.37 15.11
CA LYS A 526 -19.26 6.71 15.69
C LYS A 526 -20.62 7.33 15.36
N GLY A 527 -21.32 7.85 16.36
CA GLY A 527 -22.68 8.39 16.26
C GLY A 527 -23.80 7.39 16.56
N CYS A 528 -23.46 6.15 16.92
CA CYS A 528 -24.40 5.13 17.40
C CYS A 528 -24.12 4.74 18.86
N GLU A 529 -23.40 5.57 19.60
CA GLU A 529 -23.11 5.32 21.01
C GLU A 529 -24.41 5.19 21.82
N GLY A 530 -24.48 4.20 22.71
CA GLY A 530 -25.67 3.89 23.50
C GLY A 530 -26.79 3.15 22.75
N ILE A 531 -26.69 2.96 21.43
CA ILE A 531 -27.64 2.14 20.68
C ILE A 531 -27.23 0.67 20.81
N ARG A 532 -28.11 -0.17 21.35
CA ARG A 532 -27.89 -1.62 21.42
C ARG A 532 -28.58 -2.29 20.25
N GLY A 533 -27.84 -3.00 19.41
CA GLY A 533 -28.41 -3.65 18.23
C GLY A 533 -29.47 -4.69 18.56
N ILE A 534 -29.40 -5.30 19.75
CA ILE A 534 -30.41 -6.24 20.26
C ILE A 534 -31.78 -5.57 20.48
N ASP A 535 -31.83 -4.28 20.85
CA ASP A 535 -33.09 -3.57 21.10
C ASP A 535 -33.84 -3.28 19.80
N LEU A 536 -33.12 -3.14 18.69
CA LEU A 536 -33.70 -2.94 17.35
C LEU A 536 -34.52 -4.15 16.90
N CYS A 537 -34.27 -5.33 17.47
CA CYS A 537 -34.97 -6.56 17.11
C CYS A 537 -36.37 -6.63 17.72
N ALA A 538 -36.61 -5.95 18.86
CA ALA A 538 -37.92 -5.94 19.52
C ALA A 538 -38.97 -5.16 18.72
N THR A 539 -38.56 -4.10 18.01
CA THR A 539 -39.46 -3.27 17.21
C THR A 539 -40.02 -4.03 16.01
N ILE A 540 -39.22 -4.92 15.39
CA ILE A 540 -39.61 -5.67 14.19
C ILE A 540 -40.73 -6.68 14.48
N GLU A 541 -40.82 -7.22 15.70
CA GLU A 541 -41.85 -8.19 16.05
C GLU A 541 -43.26 -7.57 16.20
N TYR A 542 -43.35 -6.26 16.44
CA TYR A 542 -44.63 -5.55 16.50
C TYR A 542 -45.18 -5.27 15.10
N ASP A 543 -44.33 -4.79 14.18
CA ASP A 543 -44.76 -4.45 12.81
C ASP A 543 -45.16 -5.67 11.96
N ALA A 544 -44.76 -6.89 12.34
CA ALA A 544 -45.12 -8.12 11.62
C ALA A 544 -46.48 -8.71 12.05
N LYS A 545 -47.11 -8.16 13.09
CA LYS A 545 -48.41 -8.63 13.61
C LYS A 545 -49.60 -7.77 13.14
N ASP A 546 -49.34 -6.59 12.60
CA ASP A 546 -50.31 -5.71 11.91
C ASP A 546 -50.18 -5.87 10.40
#